data_AF-A0A960GCA6-F1
#
_entry.id   AF-A0A960GCA6-F1
#
_cell.length_a   1.000
_cell.length_b   1.000
_cell.length_c   1.000
_cell.angle_alpha   90.00
_cell.angle_beta   90.00
_cell.angle_gamma   90.00
#
_symmetry.space_group_name_H-M   'P 1'
#
loop_
_entity.id
_entity.type
_entity.pdbx_description
1 polymer ?
#
loop_
_entity_poly.entity_id
_entity_poly.type
_entity_poly.pdbx_seq_one_letter_code
_entity_poly.pdbx_strand_id
1 'polypeptide(L)' 'MATTQIATLRTNLGDIRVQLFGDHAPKTVKNFVGLADGTGEWKDPRTGQPATGPLYSNVVFHRVIPGFMIQGGDP' A
#
# COMPACT_ATOMS: atom_id res chain seq x y z
N MET A 1 5.14 1.78 -18.10
CA MET A 1 5.46 0.57 -17.32
C MET A 1 5.75 1.02 -15.89
N ALA A 2 5.39 0.24 -14.87
CA ALA A 2 5.78 0.60 -13.49
C ALA A 2 7.29 0.38 -13.33
N THR A 3 8.00 1.40 -12.88
CA THR A 3 9.46 1.35 -12.68
C THR A 3 9.82 0.70 -11.35
N THR A 4 10.97 0.05 -11.27
CA THR A 4 11.55 -0.36 -10.00
C THR A 4 11.91 0.88 -9.17
N GLN A 5 11.40 0.97 -7.94
CA GLN A 5 11.50 2.16 -7.09
C GLN A 5 11.47 1.81 -5.60
N ILE A 6 11.87 2.76 -4.74
CA ILE A 6 11.75 2.61 -3.28
C ILE A 6 10.45 3.26 -2.81
N ALA A 7 9.67 2.56 -1.99
CA ALA A 7 8.60 3.13 -1.20
C ALA A 7 9.02 3.18 0.28
N THR A 8 8.68 4.28 0.96
CA THR A 8 8.90 4.44 2.40
C THR A 8 7.54 4.44 3.09
N LEU A 9 7.27 3.40 3.87
CA LEU A 9 6.11 3.34 4.75
C LEU A 9 6.48 4.04 6.04
N ARG A 10 5.92 5.24 6.24
CA ARG A 10 6.09 6.01 7.48
C ARG A 10 5.09 5.53 8.51
N THR A 11 5.58 4.94 9.60
CA THR A 11 4.74 4.44 10.68
C THR A 11 5.05 5.15 11.98
N ASN A 12 4.18 5.02 12.97
CA ASN A 12 4.43 5.52 14.33
C ASN A 12 5.57 4.76 15.06
N LEU A 13 6.04 3.64 14.52
CA LEU A 13 7.17 2.86 15.04
C LEU A 13 8.44 3.03 14.19
N GLY A 14 8.44 3.97 13.26
CA GLY A 14 9.56 4.28 12.38
C GLY A 14 9.30 3.98 10.91
N ASP A 15 10.31 4.24 10.09
CA ASP A 15 10.24 4.11 8.64
C ASP A 15 10.61 2.69 8.19
N ILE A 16 9.81 2.13 7.29
CA ILE A 16 10.09 0.87 6.60
C ILE A 16 10.32 1.19 5.13
N ARG A 17 11.53 0.92 4.63
CA ARG A 17 11.89 1.14 3.22
C ARG A 17 11.81 -0.18 2.46
N VAL A 18 10.98 -0.22 1.42
CA VAL A 18 10.80 -1.41 0.57
C VAL A 18 11.15 -1.09 -0.87
N GLN A 19 11.86 -2.01 -1.53
CA GLN A 19 12.09 -1.94 -2.96
C GLN A 19 10.94 -2.63 -3.69
N LEU A 20 10.29 -1.89 -4.59
CA LEU A 20 9.22 -2.38 -5.44
C LEU A 20 9.82 -2.85 -6.77
N PHE A 21 9.69 -4.12 -7.10
CA PHE A 21 10.24 -4.70 -8.34
C PHE A 21 9.29 -4.51 -9.52
N GLY A 22 9.21 -3.27 -10.04
CA GLY A 22 8.33 -2.89 -11.15
C GLY A 22 8.58 -3.70 -12.42
N ASP A 23 9.83 -4.10 -12.67
CA ASP A 23 10.20 -4.88 -13.85
C ASP A 23 9.69 -6.33 -13.79
N HIS A 24 9.49 -6.87 -12.58
CA HIS A 24 9.05 -8.25 -12.35
C HIS A 24 7.54 -8.34 -12.14
N ALA A 25 6.96 -7.36 -11.42
CA ALA A 25 5.55 -7.33 -11.06
C ALA A 25 4.90 -5.98 -11.44
N PRO A 26 4.92 -5.57 -12.72
CA PRO A 26 4.56 -4.21 -13.13
C PRO A 26 3.11 -3.83 -12.79
N LYS A 27 2.18 -4.78 -12.88
CA LYS A 27 0.76 -4.54 -12.53
C LYS A 27 0.58 -4.34 -11.03
N THR A 28 1.22 -5.19 -10.21
CA THR A 28 1.14 -5.12 -8.75
C THR A 28 1.80 -3.86 -8.21
N VAL A 29 2.98 -3.50 -8.74
CA VAL A 29 3.66 -2.26 -8.35
C VAL A 29 2.85 -1.05 -8.77
N LYS A 30 2.29 -1.01 -9.99
CA LYS A 30 1.39 0.07 -10.41
C LYS A 30 0.20 0.21 -9.46
N ASN A 31 -0.43 -0.90 -9.09
CA ASN A 31 -1.55 -0.90 -8.16
C ASN A 31 -1.14 -0.36 -6.78
N PHE A 32 -0.06 -0.88 -6.20
CA PHE A 32 0.41 -0.44 -4.88
C PHE A 32 0.73 1.05 -4.86
N VAL A 33 1.46 1.55 -5.88
CA VAL A 33 1.81 2.98 -5.99
C VAL A 33 0.57 3.84 -6.16
N GLY A 34 -0.35 3.47 -7.05
CA GLY A 34 -1.58 4.24 -7.29
C GLY A 34 -2.49 4.32 -6.06
N LEU A 35 -2.58 3.25 -5.28
CA LEU A 35 -3.30 3.27 -4.00
C LEU A 35 -2.56 4.10 -2.94
N ALA A 36 -1.22 4.13 -2.97
CA ALA A 36 -0.40 4.86 -2.01
C ALA A 36 -0.34 6.39 -2.26
N ASP A 37 -0.39 6.83 -3.52
CA ASP A 37 -0.35 8.26 -3.88
C ASP A 37 -1.73 8.85 -4.21
N GLY A 38 -2.77 8.00 -4.28
CA GLY A 38 -4.14 8.40 -4.56
C GLY A 38 -4.45 8.64 -6.04
N THR A 39 -3.54 8.27 -6.95
CA THR A 39 -3.79 8.32 -8.41
C THR A 39 -4.58 7.12 -8.91
N GLY A 40 -4.66 6.04 -8.13
CA GLY A 40 -5.42 4.83 -8.42
C GLY A 40 -6.86 4.89 -7.89
N GLU A 41 -7.79 4.32 -8.66
CA GLU A 41 -9.17 4.16 -8.24
C GLU A 41 -9.30 3.04 -7.20
N TRP A 42 -10.09 3.27 -6.17
CA TRP A 42 -10.47 2.26 -5.20
C TRP A 42 -11.89 2.50 -4.69
N LYS A 43 -12.50 1.46 -4.13
CA LYS A 43 -13.81 1.53 -3.50
C LYS A 43 -13.66 1.40 -2.00
N ASP A 44 -14.37 2.23 -1.26
CA ASP A 44 -14.47 2.09 0.18
C ASP A 44 -15.14 0.73 0.49
N PRO A 45 -14.46 -0.19 1.20
CA PRO A 45 -15.01 -1.52 1.47
C PRO A 45 -16.25 -1.49 2.39
N ARG A 46 -16.47 -0.40 3.12
CA ARG A 46 -17.63 -0.22 4.02
C ARG A 46 -18.87 0.23 3.28
N THR A 47 -18.70 1.06 2.25
CA THR A 47 -19.83 1.67 1.51
C THR A 47 -20.00 1.13 0.09
N GLY A 48 -18.97 0.48 -0.46
CA GLY A 48 -18.91 0.00 -1.84
C GLY A 48 -18.78 1.13 -2.88
N GLN A 49 -18.70 2.39 -2.45
CA GLN A 49 -18.64 3.55 -3.33
C GLN A 49 -17.19 3.88 -3.73
N PRO A 50 -16.97 4.55 -4.88
CA PRO A 50 -15.66 5.08 -5.22
C PRO A 50 -15.16 6.02 -4.12
N ALA A 51 -13.93 5.77 -3.67
CA ALA A 51 -13.24 6.63 -2.72
C ALA A 51 -12.16 7.45 -3.42
N THR A 52 -11.77 8.56 -2.80
CA THR A 52 -10.79 9.50 -3.35
C THR A 52 -9.58 9.62 -2.43
N GLY A 53 -8.42 9.87 -3.03
CA GLY A 53 -7.18 10.11 -2.30
C GLY A 53 -6.40 8.83 -1.91
N PRO A 54 -5.29 9.01 -1.18
CA PRO A 54 -4.37 7.91 -0.84
C PRO A 54 -4.99 6.90 0.13
N LEU A 55 -5.15 5.65 -0.31
CA LEU A 55 -5.79 4.57 0.47
C LEU A 55 -5.01 4.24 1.74
N TYR A 56 -3.68 4.18 1.69
CA TYR A 56 -2.87 3.70 2.81
C TYR A 56 -2.58 4.75 3.89
N SER A 57 -3.16 5.96 3.79
CA SER A 57 -2.98 6.98 4.83
C SER A 57 -3.70 6.58 6.12
N ASN A 58 -2.98 6.56 7.23
CA ASN A 58 -3.48 6.15 8.56
C ASN A 58 -4.08 4.72 8.62
N VAL A 59 -3.70 3.84 7.68
CA VAL A 59 -4.08 2.42 7.73
C VAL A 59 -3.14 1.66 8.67
N VAL A 60 -3.72 0.84 9.55
CA VAL A 60 -2.98 0.08 10.55
C VAL A 60 -2.51 -1.28 10.02
N PHE A 61 -1.47 -1.84 10.64
CA PHE A 61 -1.16 -3.27 10.54
C PHE A 61 -2.06 -4.03 11.52
N HIS A 62 -3.22 -4.49 11.05
CA HIS A 62 -4.23 -5.14 11.90
C HIS A 62 -3.90 -6.59 12.27
N ARG A 63 -2.92 -7.21 11.60
CA ARG A 63 -2.52 -8.60 11.90
C ARG A 63 -1.00 -8.70 12.04
N VAL A 64 -0.56 -9.11 13.23
CA VAL A 64 0.85 -9.24 13.61
C VAL A 64 1.05 -10.63 14.22
N ILE A 65 1.89 -11.45 13.59
CA ILE A 65 2.21 -12.80 14.06
C ILE A 65 3.72 -12.90 14.27
N PRO A 66 4.19 -13.05 15.53
CA PRO A 66 5.61 -13.18 15.83
C PRO A 66 6.27 -14.32 15.07
N GLY A 67 7.47 -14.08 14.53
CA GLY A 67 8.22 -15.06 13.73
C GLY A 67 7.61 -15.37 12.36
N PHE A 68 6.57 -14.66 11.93
CA PHE A 68 5.91 -14.89 10.65
C PHE A 68 5.74 -13.62 9.83
N MET A 69 4.77 -12.75 10.14
CA MET A 69 4.48 -11.58 9.30
C MET A 69 3.68 -10.47 10.01
N ILE A 70 3.67 -9.30 9.35
CA ILE A 70 2.74 -8.20 9.60
C ILE A 70 1.90 -7.94 8.34
N GLN A 71 0.60 -7.72 8.51
CA GLN A 71 -0.36 -7.49 7.43
C GLN A 71 -1.22 -6.27 7.74
N GLY A 72 -1.41 -5.43 6.73
CA GLY A 72 -2.23 -4.21 6.76
C GLY A 72 -2.79 -3.93 5.37
N GLY A 73 -3.16 -2.67 5.11
CA GLY A 73 -3.70 -2.25 3.81
C GLY A 73 -5.22 -2.39 3.67
N ASP A 74 -5.93 -2.58 4.79
CA ASP A 74 -7.40 -2.64 4.86
C ASP A 74 -7.94 -1.35 5.53
N PRO A 75 -8.69 -0.48 4.82
CA PRO A 75 -9.07 0.85 5.29
C PRO A 75 -10.28 0.95 6.23
#